data_AF-A0A2G9SND8-F1
#
_entry.id   AF-A0A2G9SND8-F1
#
_cell.length_a   1.000
_cell.length_b   1.000
_cell.length_c   1.000
_cell.angle_alpha   90.00
_cell.angle_beta   90.00
_cell.angle_gamma   90.00
#
_symmetry.space_group_name_H-M   'P 1'
#
loop_
_entity.id
_entity.type
_entity.pdbx_description
1 polymer ?
#
loop_
_entity_poly.entity_id
_entity_poly.type
_entity_poly.pdbx_seq_one_letter_code
_entity_poly.pdbx_strand_id
1 'polypeptide(L)'
;MKNLLIVTYYFPPSGGPGVQRVLKFVKYLREFDVRPVVLTVENGDFPVRDESQLCEVPSDVRVYRSKIFEPYRFYRKLTGKPEDAPVDVNNIPKPGEKRSVMEHISEFVRS
;
A
#
# COMPACT_ATOMS: atom_id res chain seq x y z
N MET A 1 22.58 16.29 -10.38
CA MET A 1 21.45 15.40 -10.10
C MET A 1 21.83 14.20 -9.23
N LYS A 2 21.33 14.13 -7.99
CA LYS A 2 21.47 12.94 -7.10
C LYS A 2 20.31 11.97 -7.32
N ASN A 3 20.57 10.66 -7.31
CA ASN A 3 19.51 9.66 -7.42
C ASN A 3 18.91 9.33 -6.05
N LEU A 4 17.58 9.24 -5.97
CA LEU A 4 16.85 8.81 -4.78
C LEU A 4 15.92 7.66 -5.14
N LEU A 5 16.13 6.49 -4.55
CA LEU A 5 15.18 5.39 -4.64
C LEU A 5 14.12 5.54 -3.56
N ILE A 6 12.85 5.61 -3.97
CA ILE A 6 11.68 5.65 -3.09
C ILE A 6 11.02 4.27 -3.17
N VAL A 7 11.04 3.54 -2.07
CA VAL A 7 10.34 2.25 -1.95
C VAL A 7 9.03 2.51 -1.21
N THR A 8 7.90 2.29 -1.88
CA THR A 8 6.58 2.54 -1.30
C THR A 8 5.57 1.48 -1.72
N TYR A 9 4.72 1.08 -0.79
CA TYR A 9 3.57 0.22 -1.09
C TYR A 9 2.43 1.02 -1.73
N TYR A 10 2.19 2.24 -1.25
CA TYR A 10 1.11 3.12 -1.70
C TYR A 10 1.64 4.16 -2.70
N PHE A 11 1.31 3.97 -3.96
CA PHE A 11 1.63 4.88 -5.07
C PHE A 11 0.52 4.80 -6.14
N PRO A 12 0.25 5.83 -6.96
CA PRO A 12 -0.80 5.75 -7.98
C PRO A 12 -0.65 4.47 -8.81
N PRO A 13 -1.74 3.76 -9.18
CA PRO A 13 -3.14 4.17 -9.04
C PRO A 13 -3.76 3.89 -7.66
N SER A 14 -2.99 3.49 -6.64
CA SER A 14 -3.54 3.50 -5.26
C SER A 14 -4.05 4.90 -4.94
N GLY A 15 -5.19 4.99 -4.26
CA GLY A 15 -5.76 6.24 -3.76
C GLY A 15 -5.52 6.43 -2.26
N GLY A 16 -6.02 7.55 -1.73
CA GLY A 16 -5.97 7.87 -0.30
C GLY A 16 -4.86 8.85 0.10
N PRO A 17 -4.91 9.37 1.34
CA PRO A 17 -4.02 10.45 1.79
C PRO A 17 -2.54 10.06 1.85
N GLY A 18 -2.22 8.78 2.06
CA GLY A 18 -0.85 8.28 2.09
C GLY A 18 -0.13 8.38 0.74
N VAL A 19 -0.87 8.21 -0.36
CA VAL A 19 -0.33 8.25 -1.73
C VAL A 19 0.08 9.67 -2.11
N GLN A 20 -0.75 10.65 -1.74
CA GLN A 20 -0.56 12.06 -2.06
C GLN A 20 0.80 12.58 -1.57
N ARG A 21 1.23 12.22 -0.36
CA ARG A 21 2.53 12.65 0.18
C ARG A 21 3.69 12.18 -0.70
N VAL A 22 3.73 10.89 -1.03
CA VAL A 22 4.82 10.32 -1.82
C VAL A 22 4.81 10.89 -3.24
N LEU A 23 3.62 11.05 -3.83
CA LEU A 23 3.43 11.66 -5.14
C LEU A 23 3.95 13.10 -5.21
N LYS A 24 3.64 13.94 -4.21
CA LYS A 24 4.16 15.32 -4.16
C LYS A 24 5.67 15.34 -3.95
N PHE A 25 6.26 14.43 -3.14
CA PHE A 25 7.72 14.33 -3.05
C PHE A 25 8.36 13.97 -4.39
N VAL A 26 7.82 12.97 -5.09
CA VAL A 26 8.31 12.59 -6.43
C VAL A 26 8.23 13.77 -7.41
N LYS A 27 7.17 14.59 -7.33
CA LYS A 27 6.98 15.77 -8.18
C LYS A 27 7.97 16.89 -7.85
N TYR A 28 8.06 17.28 -6.59
CA TYR A 28 8.77 18.50 -6.19
C TYR A 28 10.25 18.30 -5.84
N LEU A 29 10.71 17.10 -5.44
CA LEU A 29 12.15 16.85 -5.18
C LEU A 29 13.03 17.12 -6.40
N ARG A 30 12.45 17.05 -7.59
CA ARG A 30 13.09 17.34 -8.87
C ARG A 30 13.55 18.79 -8.99
N GLU A 31 12.86 19.72 -8.32
CA GLU A 31 13.24 21.14 -8.24
C GLU A 31 14.53 21.34 -7.42
N PHE A 32 14.96 20.33 -6.67
CA PHE A 32 16.16 20.35 -5.82
C PHE A 32 17.31 19.51 -6.39
N ASP A 33 17.36 19.31 -7.71
CA ASP A 33 18.39 18.49 -8.38
C ASP A 33 18.43 17.02 -7.88
N VAL A 34 17.29 16.51 -7.41
CA VAL A 34 17.10 15.10 -7.03
C VAL A 34 16.30 14.39 -8.12
N ARG A 35 16.80 13.24 -8.58
CA ARG A 35 16.11 12.36 -9.51
C ARG A 35 15.47 11.19 -8.76
N PRO A 36 14.17 11.26 -8.44
CA PRO A 36 13.47 10.17 -7.81
C PRO A 36 13.26 9.00 -8.78
N VAL A 37 13.41 7.80 -8.25
CA VAL A 37 13.06 6.53 -8.88
C VAL A 37 12.14 5.80 -7.91
N VAL A 38 10.99 5.34 -8.37
CA VAL A 38 10.00 4.71 -7.50
C VAL A 38 10.03 3.20 -7.71
N LEU A 39 10.11 2.45 -6.62
CA LEU A 39 9.81 1.02 -6.57
C LEU A 39 8.53 0.83 -5.77
N THR A 40 7.53 0.22 -6.40
CA THR A 40 6.23 -0.02 -5.79
C THR A 40 5.69 -1.38 -6.20
N VAL A 41 4.49 -1.72 -5.71
CA VAL A 41 3.86 -3.01 -5.92
C VAL A 41 3.00 -2.99 -7.19
N GLU A 42 2.99 -4.10 -7.93
CA GLU A 42 2.12 -4.29 -9.09
C GLU A 42 0.72 -4.77 -8.68
N ASN A 43 0.66 -5.70 -7.72
CA ASN A 43 -0.55 -6.40 -7.28
C ASN A 43 -0.90 -6.13 -5.81
N GLY A 44 -0.64 -4.91 -5.35
CA GLY A 44 -0.96 -4.52 -3.97
C GLY A 44 -2.46 -4.49 -3.71
N ASP A 45 -2.81 -4.68 -2.45
CA ASP A 45 -4.17 -4.74 -1.94
C ASP A 45 -4.47 -3.41 -1.23
N PHE A 46 -4.89 -2.42 -2.02
CA PHE A 46 -5.24 -1.08 -1.53
C PHE A 46 -6.76 -0.92 -1.48
N PRO A 47 -7.32 -0.31 -0.42
CA PRO A 47 -8.77 -0.14 -0.27
C PRO A 47 -9.36 0.89 -1.24
N VAL A 48 -8.53 1.78 -1.81
CA VAL A 48 -8.97 2.83 -2.72
C VAL A 48 -8.07 2.81 -3.94
N ARG A 49 -8.67 2.85 -5.13
CA ARG A 49 -7.98 3.01 -6.41
C ARG A 49 -8.46 4.29 -7.08
N ASP A 50 -7.51 5.13 -7.48
CA ASP A 50 -7.75 6.43 -8.11
C ASP A 50 -6.75 6.62 -9.26
N GLU A 51 -7.20 6.30 -10.48
CA GLU A 51 -6.35 6.38 -11.68
C GLU A 51 -6.09 7.82 -12.11
N SER A 52 -6.89 8.79 -11.65
CA SER A 52 -6.70 10.19 -12.00
C SER A 52 -5.34 10.72 -11.52
N GLN A 53 -4.80 10.17 -10.43
CA GLN A 53 -3.49 10.56 -9.87
C GLN A 53 -2.30 10.12 -10.73
N LEU A 54 -2.50 9.23 -11.72
CA LEU A 54 -1.44 8.85 -12.65
C LEU A 54 -0.98 10.05 -13.50
N CYS A 55 -1.87 10.99 -13.80
CA CYS A 55 -1.53 12.19 -14.59
C CYS A 55 -0.60 13.14 -13.85
N GLU A 56 -0.51 13.01 -12.53
CA GLU A 56 0.37 13.84 -11.70
C GLU A 56 1.80 13.28 -11.59
N VAL A 57 2.04 12.05 -12.02
CA VAL A 57 3.39 11.45 -12.05
C VAL A 57 4.16 12.07 -13.22
N PRO A 58 5.29 12.76 -12.99
CA PRO A 58 6.07 13.33 -14.09
C PRO A 58 6.56 12.23 -15.04
N SER A 59 6.48 12.48 -16.35
CA SER A 59 6.69 11.48 -17.41
C SER A 59 8.08 10.85 -17.46
N ASP A 60 9.08 11.54 -16.92
CA ASP A 60 10.47 11.10 -16.88
C ASP A 60 10.86 10.48 -15.52
N VAL A 61 9.93 10.36 -14.58
CA VAL A 61 10.13 9.55 -13.36
C VAL A 61 9.98 8.08 -13.71
N ARG A 62 10.99 7.27 -13.36
CA ARG A 62 10.93 5.82 -13.52
C ARG A 62 10.17 5.21 -12.35
N VAL A 63 9.09 4.49 -12.67
CA VAL A 63 8.28 3.74 -11.70
C VAL A 63 8.40 2.25 -12.04
N TYR A 64 9.05 1.50 -11.16
CA TYR A 64 9.14 0.05 -11.22
C TYR A 64 8.05 -0.56 -10.36
N ARG A 65 7.27 -1.46 -10.95
CA ARG A 65 6.24 -2.23 -10.23
C ARG A 65 6.68 -3.67 -10.11
N SER A 66 6.84 -4.14 -8.89
CA SER A 66 7.20 -5.53 -8.61
C SER A 66 5.97 -6.31 -8.19
N LYS A 67 5.88 -7.57 -8.65
CA LYS A 67 4.98 -8.54 -8.05
C LYS A 67 5.45 -8.84 -6.63
N ILE A 68 4.50 -8.95 -5.72
CA ILE A 68 4.77 -9.37 -4.35
C ILE A 68 3.85 -10.53 -3.97
N PHE A 69 4.35 -11.39 -3.08
CA PHE A 69 3.50 -12.35 -2.40
C PHE A 69 2.63 -11.57 -1.41
N GLU A 70 1.31 -11.74 -1.51
CA GLU A 70 0.31 -11.04 -0.70
C GLU A 70 -0.34 -12.02 0.31
N PRO A 71 0.22 -12.16 1.53
CA PRO A 71 -0.32 -13.06 2.54
C PRO A 71 -1.76 -12.71 2.93
N TYR A 72 -2.09 -11.41 2.93
CA TYR A 72 -3.42 -10.92 3.28
C TYR A 72 -4.49 -11.37 2.28
N ARG A 73 -4.15 -11.40 0.99
CA ARG A 73 -5.06 -11.92 -0.04
C ARG A 73 -5.33 -13.41 0.16
N PHE A 74 -4.31 -14.17 0.56
CA PHE A 74 -4.47 -15.58 0.90
C PHE A 74 -5.34 -15.77 2.15
N TYR A 75 -5.10 -14.97 3.20
CA TYR A 75 -5.92 -14.96 4.42
C TYR A 75 -7.38 -14.62 4.13
N ARG A 76 -7.69 -13.61 3.30
CA ARG A 76 -9.07 -13.29 2.90
C ARG A 76 -9.75 -14.43 2.16
N LYS A 77 -9.04 -15.07 1.22
CA LYS A 77 -9.55 -16.25 0.51
C LYS A 77 -9.87 -17.41 1.45
N LEU A 78 -9.03 -17.65 2.46
CA LEU A 78 -9.26 -18.70 3.45
C LEU A 78 -10.38 -18.37 4.44
N THR A 79 -10.56 -17.08 4.78
CA THR A 79 -11.56 -16.64 5.75
C THR A 79 -12.92 -16.33 5.13
N GLY A 80 -13.05 -16.37 3.80
CA GLY A 80 -14.30 -16.09 3.08
C GLY A 80 -14.78 -14.63 3.21
N LYS A 81 -13.90 -13.71 3.65
CA LYS A 81 -14.24 -12.30 3.79
C LYS A 81 -14.23 -11.60 2.41
N PRO A 82 -15.14 -10.63 2.16
CA PRO A 82 -15.18 -9.91 0.89
C PRO A 82 -13.85 -9.19 0.59
N GLU A 83 -13.46 -9.11 -0.69
CA GLU A 83 -12.21 -8.44 -1.10
C GLU A 83 -12.18 -6.96 -0.68
N ASP A 84 -13.32 -6.26 -0.68
CA ASP A 84 -13.46 -4.85 -0.31
C ASP A 84 -13.76 -4.60 1.19
N ALA A 85 -13.81 -5.65 2.01
CA ALA A 85 -14.05 -5.46 3.43
C ALA A 85 -12.80 -4.84 4.08
N PRO A 86 -12.91 -3.69 4.77
CA PRO A 86 -11.79 -3.15 5.52
C PRO A 86 -11.39 -4.20 6.57
N VAL A 87 -10.14 -4.67 6.47
CA VAL A 87 -9.55 -5.49 7.54
C VAL A 87 -9.41 -4.56 8.74
N ASP A 88 -10.30 -4.71 9.72
CA ASP A 88 -10.28 -3.90 10.92
C ASP A 88 -8.99 -4.18 11.72
N VAL A 89 -8.02 -3.28 11.57
CA VAL A 89 -6.70 -3.33 12.22
C VAL A 89 -6.75 -2.89 13.68
N ASN A 90 -7.89 -2.31 14.10
CA ASN A 90 -8.12 -1.65 15.39
C ASN A 90 -9.15 -2.37 16.25
N ASN A 91 -9.38 -3.66 16.03
CA ASN A 91 -10.17 -4.44 16.95
C ASN A 91 -9.37 -4.69 18.24
N ILE A 92 -9.35 -3.70 19.14
CA ILE A 92 -8.94 -3.89 20.53
C ILE A 92 -10.04 -4.77 21.13
N PRO A 93 -9.77 -6.04 21.46
CA PRO A 93 -10.80 -6.93 21.96
C PRO A 93 -11.38 -6.33 23.25
N LYS A 94 -12.70 -6.24 23.31
CA LYS A 94 -13.39 -5.79 24.52
C LYS A 94 -13.06 -6.78 25.66
N PRO A 95 -12.86 -6.30 26.91
CA PRO A 95 -12.57 -7.19 28.03
C PRO A 95 -13.66 -8.26 28.18
N GLY A 96 -13.31 -9.54 28.03
CA GLY A 96 -14.21 -10.68 28.23
C GLY A 96 -14.73 -11.38 26.96
N GLU A 97 -14.39 -10.90 25.76
CA GLU A 97 -14.78 -11.55 24.51
C GLU A 97 -13.84 -12.73 24.21
N LYS A 98 -14.41 -13.95 24.05
CA LYS A 98 -13.62 -15.14 23.73
C LYS A 98 -13.10 -15.03 22.30
N ARG A 99 -11.79 -14.82 22.17
CA ARG A 99 -11.11 -14.69 20.87
C ARG A 99 -11.27 -15.95 20.03
N SER A 100 -11.56 -15.78 18.75
CA SER A 100 -11.64 -16.89 17.80
C SER A 100 -10.24 -17.40 17.46
N VAL A 101 -10.08 -18.70 17.19
CA VAL A 101 -8.82 -19.30 16.71
C VAL A 101 -8.31 -18.60 15.44
N MET A 102 -9.25 -18.11 14.62
CA MET A 102 -8.96 -17.30 13.44
C MET A 102 -8.26 -15.97 13.76
N GLU A 103 -8.55 -15.34 14.91
CA GLU A 103 -7.92 -14.08 15.31
C GLU A 103 -6.46 -14.30 15.71
N HIS A 104 -6.15 -15.40 16.41
CA HIS A 104 -4.75 -15.74 16.75
C HIS A 104 -3.89 -16.01 15.51
N ILE A 105 -4.45 -16.69 14.50
CA ILE A 105 -3.75 -16.92 13.23
C ILE A 105 -3.53 -15.59 12.48
N SER A 106 -4.49 -14.67 12.58
CA SER A 106 -4.37 -13.33 11.98
C SER A 106 -3.26 -12.51 12.64
N GLU A 107 -3.14 -12.55 13.97
CA GLU A 107 -2.07 -11.91 14.73
C GLU A 107 -0.69 -12.51 14.43
N PHE A 108 -0.62 -13.84 14.24
CA PHE A 108 0.63 -14.52 13.89
C PHE A 108 1.12 -14.14 12.49
N VAL A 109 0.22 -14.03 11.51
CA VAL A 109 0.57 -13.54 10.15
C VAL A 109 0.88 -12.04 10.14
N ARG A 110 0.43 -11.29 11.16
CA ARG A 110 0.73 -9.87 11.36
C ARG A 110 2.11 -9.62 11.99
N SER A 111 2.68 -10.61 12.69
CA SER A 111 3.97 -10.53 13.42
C SER A 111 5.15 -10.86 12.54
#